data_AF-A0A974Y2U5-F1
#
_entry.id   AF-A0A974Y2U5-F1
#
_cell.length_a   1.000
_cell.length_b   1.000
_cell.length_c   1.000
_cell.angle_alpha   90.00
_cell.angle_beta   90.00
_cell.angle_gamma   90.00
#
_symmetry.space_group_name_H-M   'P 1'
#
loop_
_entity.id
_entity.type
_entity.pdbx_description
1 polymer ?
#
loop_
_entity_poly.entity_id
_entity_poly.type
_entity_poly.pdbx_seq_one_letter_code
_entity_poly.pdbx_strand_id
1 'polypeptide(L)'
;MAIIPQQTFFVWSEIEKLCDLERLKLVIEYMPDEELMQALEKERGKGRDDYPVRAMWNSILAGVVYQHNSVESLRRELSRNGQLRFMCGFKSQKDVPGSDVYSRFFKKLFEKEDIINGIFNKLVDELEKILPGFGKNLAIDGKAISSLAGHKNKNKEEDGRRDIDADWAKKEYKGINKNGTAWSKIVKWFGYRLHLIVDADYELPVAFEVTKASTSEIKKAHTIFEQLNKNHPEIIKKCETVEADRGYDDTKLIIKLWDEYKIKPVIDIRNMWKDGEETRQLSNIKNVVYNYKGNVYCYCLETGERREMCNGGFEKDRNMLKKICPAKQYGLKCKCMDKCPAASGLRISLEENRRIFTPIDRSSYKWERLYKKRTSVERVNSRLDGSFGFEKHYIRGLKKMKIRCGIALCVMLAMAVGRIKEKQEDKMRSLVKSA
;
A
#
# COMPACT_ATOMS: atom_id res chain seq x y z
N MET A 1 -55.56 18.99 -19.30
CA MET A 1 -54.30 19.25 -20.02
C MET A 1 -53.41 18.03 -19.88
N ALA A 2 -53.20 17.30 -20.98
CA ALA A 2 -52.21 16.24 -21.01
C ALA A 2 -50.82 16.88 -21.04
N ILE A 3 -50.02 16.68 -20.00
CA ILE A 3 -48.61 17.11 -19.97
C ILE A 3 -47.88 16.12 -20.87
N ILE A 4 -47.54 16.54 -22.08
CA ILE A 4 -46.63 15.80 -22.96
C ILE A 4 -45.22 16.10 -22.45
N PRO A 5 -44.51 15.14 -21.82
CA PRO A 5 -43.14 15.38 -21.39
C PRO A 5 -42.28 15.60 -22.63
N GLN A 6 -41.69 16.79 -22.72
CA GLN A 6 -40.74 17.13 -23.77
C GLN A 6 -39.53 16.20 -23.64
N GLN A 7 -39.29 15.35 -24.65
CA GLN A 7 -38.09 14.52 -24.71
C GLN A 7 -36.88 15.45 -24.81
N THR A 8 -36.16 15.59 -23.71
CA THR A 8 -34.87 16.26 -23.68
C THR A 8 -33.86 15.35 -24.37
N PHE A 9 -33.43 15.71 -25.58
CA PHE A 9 -32.28 15.10 -26.22
C PHE A 9 -31.03 15.56 -25.46
N PHE A 10 -30.40 14.62 -24.76
CA PHE A 10 -29.20 14.80 -23.92
C PHE A 10 -29.43 15.48 -22.57
N VAL A 11 -29.71 14.64 -21.57
CA VAL A 11 -29.60 15.02 -20.16
C VAL A 11 -28.14 14.89 -19.74
N TRP A 12 -27.60 15.82 -18.96
CA TRP A 12 -26.21 15.76 -18.45
C TRP A 12 -25.87 14.44 -17.72
N SER A 13 -26.88 13.74 -17.18
CA SER A 13 -26.73 12.40 -16.58
C SER A 13 -26.42 11.29 -17.60
N GLU A 14 -26.62 11.52 -18.90
CA GLU A 14 -26.19 10.64 -19.99
C GLU A 14 -24.71 10.84 -20.33
N ILE A 15 -24.16 12.03 -20.08
CA ILE A 15 -22.73 12.35 -20.22
C ILE A 15 -21.91 11.74 -19.07
N GLU A 16 -22.42 11.74 -17.84
CA GLU A 16 -21.80 11.00 -16.73
C GLU A 16 -21.76 9.47 -16.97
N LYS A 17 -22.76 8.92 -17.67
CA LYS A 17 -22.75 7.49 -18.06
C LYS A 17 -21.68 7.18 -19.11
N LEU A 18 -21.39 8.11 -20.02
CA LEU A 18 -20.29 7.98 -20.99
C LEU A 18 -18.93 7.95 -20.29
N CYS A 19 -18.75 8.79 -19.27
CA CYS A 19 -17.53 8.85 -18.43
C CYS A 19 -17.17 7.49 -17.81
N ASP A 20 -18.15 6.78 -17.25
CA ASP A 20 -17.91 5.47 -16.61
C ASP A 20 -17.73 4.33 -17.61
N LEU A 21 -18.40 4.43 -18.77
CA LEU A 21 -18.21 3.48 -19.86
C LEU A 21 -16.79 3.56 -20.43
N GLU A 22 -16.23 4.76 -20.57
CA GLU A 22 -14.82 4.95 -20.96
C GLU A 22 -13.85 4.36 -19.94
N ARG A 23 -14.11 4.55 -18.63
CA ARG A 23 -13.30 3.94 -17.56
C ARG A 23 -13.31 2.42 -17.66
N LEU A 24 -14.48 1.83 -17.90
CA LEU A 24 -14.60 0.37 -18.02
C LEU A 24 -13.99 -0.14 -19.33
N LYS A 25 -14.13 0.60 -20.44
CA LYS A 25 -13.45 0.28 -21.70
C LYS A 25 -11.94 0.22 -21.50
N LEU A 26 -11.35 1.24 -20.87
CA LEU A 26 -9.92 1.25 -20.51
C LEU A 26 -9.53 0.00 -19.73
N VAL A 27 -10.30 -0.36 -18.70
CA VAL A 27 -10.01 -1.55 -17.89
C VAL A 27 -10.07 -2.82 -18.73
N ILE A 28 -11.10 -3.00 -19.55
CA ILE A 28 -11.26 -4.20 -20.39
C ILE A 28 -10.12 -4.31 -21.42
N GLU A 29 -9.70 -3.20 -22.03
CA GLU A 29 -8.67 -3.20 -23.08
C GLU A 29 -7.26 -3.45 -22.53
N TYR A 30 -6.95 -2.95 -21.32
CA TYR A 30 -5.61 -3.01 -20.75
C TYR A 30 -5.45 -4.05 -19.63
N MET A 31 -6.48 -4.83 -19.30
CA MET A 31 -6.39 -5.94 -18.35
C MET A 31 -5.72 -7.16 -19.00
N PRO A 32 -4.59 -7.69 -18.47
CA PRO A 32 -3.93 -8.87 -19.02
C PRO A 32 -4.58 -10.18 -18.53
N ASP A 33 -5.88 -10.34 -18.75
CA ASP A 33 -6.72 -11.42 -18.21
C ASP A 33 -6.91 -12.63 -19.14
N GLU A 34 -6.28 -12.65 -20.31
CA GLU A 34 -6.45 -13.72 -21.31
C GLU A 34 -6.16 -15.12 -20.76
N GLU A 35 -5.12 -15.26 -19.92
CA GLU A 35 -4.78 -16.52 -19.25
C GLU A 35 -5.91 -17.01 -18.32
N LEU A 36 -6.55 -16.09 -17.60
CA LEU A 36 -7.70 -16.39 -16.75
C LEU A 36 -8.90 -16.80 -17.60
N MET A 37 -9.14 -16.10 -18.72
CA MET A 37 -10.25 -16.41 -19.63
C MET A 37 -10.10 -17.81 -20.21
N GLN A 38 -8.92 -18.15 -20.74
CA GLN A 38 -8.62 -19.47 -21.28
C GLN A 38 -8.78 -20.58 -20.23
N ALA A 39 -8.30 -20.35 -18.99
CA ALA A 39 -8.44 -21.32 -17.91
C ALA A 39 -9.92 -21.59 -17.56
N LEU A 40 -10.75 -20.54 -17.48
CA LEU A 40 -12.17 -20.65 -17.17
C LEU A 40 -12.98 -21.23 -18.33
N GLU A 41 -12.66 -20.87 -19.58
CA GLU A 41 -13.30 -21.41 -20.78
C GLU A 41 -12.97 -22.90 -20.97
N LYS A 42 -11.72 -23.30 -20.72
CA LYS A 42 -11.30 -24.71 -20.72
C LYS A 42 -12.04 -25.52 -19.66
N GLU A 43 -12.18 -24.97 -18.45
CA GLU A 43 -12.94 -25.61 -17.36
C GLU A 43 -14.44 -25.73 -17.69
N ARG A 44 -15.02 -24.74 -18.38
CA ARG A 44 -16.40 -24.83 -18.88
C ARG A 44 -16.56 -25.94 -19.93
N GLY A 45 -15.57 -26.08 -20.82
CA GLY A 45 -15.61 -27.03 -21.93
C GLY A 45 -16.81 -26.80 -22.84
N LYS A 46 -17.53 -27.88 -23.17
CA LYS A 46 -18.75 -27.89 -24.02
C LYS A 46 -20.06 -27.77 -23.22
N GLY A 47 -20.01 -27.33 -21.95
CA GLY A 47 -21.21 -27.10 -21.14
C GLY A 47 -22.10 -25.98 -21.69
N ARG A 48 -23.28 -25.79 -21.09
CA ARG A 48 -24.19 -24.68 -21.44
C ARG A 48 -23.46 -23.34 -21.36
N ASP A 49 -23.68 -22.51 -22.39
CA ASP A 49 -23.05 -21.18 -22.52
C ASP A 49 -24.09 -20.06 -22.47
N ASP A 50 -25.09 -20.23 -21.60
CA ASP A 50 -26.15 -19.24 -21.38
C ASP A 50 -25.56 -17.90 -20.92
N TYR A 51 -24.39 -17.93 -20.27
CA TYR A 51 -23.64 -16.75 -19.82
C TYR A 51 -22.15 -16.92 -20.17
N PRO A 52 -21.66 -16.28 -21.24
CA PRO A 52 -20.26 -16.38 -21.65
C PRO A 52 -19.28 -15.98 -20.54
N VAL A 53 -18.17 -16.71 -20.43
CA VAL A 53 -17.15 -16.50 -19.38
C VAL A 53 -16.62 -15.06 -19.39
N ARG A 54 -16.25 -14.56 -20.57
CA ARG A 54 -15.76 -13.19 -20.74
C ARG A 54 -16.82 -12.16 -20.35
N ALA A 55 -18.10 -12.43 -20.65
CA ALA A 55 -19.17 -11.52 -20.27
C ALA A 55 -19.40 -11.46 -18.76
N MET A 56 -19.31 -12.60 -18.08
CA MET A 56 -19.32 -12.69 -16.62
C MET A 56 -18.12 -11.98 -15.98
N TRP A 57 -16.93 -12.09 -16.59
CA TRP A 57 -15.74 -11.41 -16.10
C TRP A 57 -15.82 -9.90 -16.27
N ASN A 58 -16.17 -9.43 -17.47
CA ASN A 58 -16.33 -8.00 -17.78
C ASN A 58 -17.40 -7.36 -16.89
N SER A 59 -18.47 -8.08 -16.53
CA SER A 59 -19.47 -7.56 -15.61
C SER A 59 -18.97 -7.45 -14.16
N ILE A 60 -18.05 -8.31 -13.73
CA ILE A 60 -17.39 -8.17 -12.43
C ILE A 60 -16.45 -6.96 -12.43
N LEU A 61 -15.68 -6.76 -13.50
CA LEU A 61 -14.86 -5.55 -13.68
C LEU A 61 -15.74 -4.30 -13.67
N ALA A 62 -16.87 -4.33 -14.37
CA ALA A 62 -17.88 -3.28 -14.32
C ALA A 62 -18.37 -3.00 -12.90
N GLY A 63 -18.68 -4.06 -12.14
CA GLY A 63 -19.07 -3.95 -10.74
C GLY A 63 -18.07 -3.15 -9.90
N VAL A 64 -16.77 -3.34 -10.17
CA VAL A 64 -15.68 -2.64 -9.47
C VAL A 64 -15.53 -1.20 -9.98
N VAL A 65 -15.54 -0.97 -11.29
CA VAL A 65 -15.40 0.37 -11.91
C VAL A 65 -16.57 1.29 -11.54
N TYR A 66 -17.79 0.76 -11.56
CA TYR A 66 -19.02 1.47 -11.18
C TYR A 66 -19.28 1.45 -9.66
N GLN A 67 -18.36 0.89 -8.87
CA GLN A 67 -18.40 0.93 -7.40
C GLN A 67 -19.67 0.29 -6.80
N HIS A 68 -20.19 -0.75 -7.45
CA HIS A 68 -21.36 -1.48 -6.96
C HIS A 68 -21.02 -2.27 -5.69
N ASN A 69 -21.69 -1.92 -4.58
CA ASN A 69 -21.51 -2.54 -3.27
C ASN A 69 -21.99 -4.01 -3.17
N SER A 70 -22.73 -4.49 -4.17
CA SER A 70 -23.34 -5.81 -4.18
C SER A 70 -23.65 -6.28 -5.60
N VAL A 71 -23.75 -7.60 -5.76
CA VAL A 71 -24.18 -8.23 -7.03
C VAL A 71 -25.57 -7.75 -7.44
N GLU A 72 -26.48 -7.54 -6.48
CA GLU A 72 -27.83 -7.05 -6.78
C GLU A 72 -27.84 -5.61 -7.31
N SER A 73 -26.95 -4.75 -6.81
CA SER A 73 -26.78 -3.40 -7.33
C SER A 73 -26.30 -3.44 -8.80
N LEU A 74 -25.28 -4.26 -9.09
CA LEU A 74 -24.77 -4.47 -10.46
C LEU A 74 -25.85 -5.04 -11.39
N ARG A 75 -26.62 -6.04 -10.95
CA ARG A 75 -27.70 -6.66 -11.75
C ARG A 75 -28.77 -5.66 -12.14
N ARG A 76 -29.17 -4.77 -11.22
CA ARG A 76 -30.13 -3.69 -11.49
C ARG A 76 -29.58 -2.71 -12.52
N GLU A 77 -28.29 -2.36 -12.43
CA GLU A 77 -27.66 -1.47 -13.39
C GLU A 77 -27.53 -2.10 -14.78
N LEU A 78 -27.06 -3.35 -14.89
CA LEU A 78 -27.02 -4.10 -16.16
C LEU A 78 -28.41 -4.25 -16.81
N SER A 79 -29.46 -4.35 -15.99
CA SER A 79 -30.83 -4.42 -16.50
C SER A 79 -31.30 -3.09 -17.09
N ARG A 80 -30.89 -1.96 -16.49
CA ARG A 80 -31.30 -0.60 -16.89
C ARG A 80 -30.43 -0.02 -17.99
N ASN A 81 -29.13 -0.28 -17.96
CA ASN A 81 -28.13 0.33 -18.83
C ASN A 81 -27.75 -0.61 -19.98
N GLY A 82 -28.31 -0.35 -21.16
CA GLY A 82 -28.07 -1.16 -22.35
C GLY A 82 -26.63 -1.09 -22.88
N GLN A 83 -25.98 0.07 -22.76
CA GLN A 83 -24.60 0.27 -23.21
C GLN A 83 -23.62 -0.51 -22.34
N LEU A 84 -23.78 -0.42 -21.01
CA LEU A 84 -22.98 -1.19 -20.06
C LEU A 84 -23.13 -2.69 -20.32
N ARG A 85 -24.36 -3.15 -20.48
CA ARG A 85 -24.68 -4.54 -20.75
C ARG A 85 -24.03 -5.03 -22.05
N PHE A 86 -24.12 -4.25 -23.12
CA PHE A 86 -23.50 -4.57 -24.41
C PHE A 86 -21.97 -4.62 -24.31
N MET A 87 -21.37 -3.65 -23.62
CA MET A 87 -19.92 -3.60 -23.41
C MET A 87 -19.39 -4.76 -22.56
N CYS A 88 -20.18 -5.23 -21.58
CA CYS A 88 -19.87 -6.48 -20.90
C CYS A 88 -19.98 -7.70 -21.82
N GLY A 89 -20.78 -7.65 -22.89
CA GLY A 89 -20.97 -8.76 -23.85
C GLY A 89 -22.33 -9.46 -23.74
N PHE A 90 -23.30 -8.87 -23.04
CA PHE A 90 -24.67 -9.36 -22.97
C PHE A 90 -25.55 -8.67 -24.02
N LYS A 91 -26.34 -9.43 -24.78
CA LYS A 91 -27.09 -8.91 -25.95
C LYS A 91 -28.43 -8.30 -25.56
N SER A 92 -29.10 -8.86 -24.57
CA SER A 92 -30.45 -8.47 -24.17
C SER A 92 -30.59 -8.44 -22.65
N GLN A 93 -31.67 -7.80 -22.16
CA GLN A 93 -31.96 -7.78 -20.72
C GLN A 93 -32.19 -9.19 -20.14
N LYS A 94 -32.65 -10.15 -20.96
CA LYS A 94 -32.83 -11.54 -20.55
C LYS A 94 -31.49 -12.26 -20.29
N ASP A 95 -30.40 -11.73 -20.83
CA ASP A 95 -29.05 -12.29 -20.66
C ASP A 95 -28.37 -11.76 -19.39
N VAL A 96 -29.03 -10.91 -18.60
CA VAL A 96 -28.50 -10.45 -17.31
C VAL A 96 -28.49 -11.61 -16.33
N PRO A 97 -27.32 -12.04 -15.83
CA PRO A 97 -27.23 -13.24 -15.00
C PRO A 97 -27.98 -13.14 -13.67
N GLY A 98 -28.52 -14.28 -13.24
CA GLY A 98 -29.03 -14.49 -11.89
C GLY A 98 -27.94 -14.32 -10.81
N SER A 99 -28.33 -14.03 -9.58
CA SER A 99 -27.37 -13.88 -8.47
C SER A 99 -26.70 -15.20 -8.07
N ASP A 100 -27.37 -16.32 -8.31
CA ASP A 100 -26.83 -17.67 -8.19
C ASP A 100 -25.73 -17.94 -9.22
N VAL A 101 -25.86 -17.41 -10.44
CA VAL A 101 -24.85 -17.49 -11.50
C VAL A 101 -23.58 -16.76 -11.08
N TYR A 102 -23.71 -15.52 -10.60
CA TYR A 102 -22.57 -14.78 -10.02
C TYR A 102 -21.93 -15.52 -8.86
N SER A 103 -22.74 -16.10 -7.96
CA SER A 103 -22.24 -16.86 -6.82
C SER A 103 -21.41 -18.07 -7.25
N ARG A 104 -21.85 -18.80 -8.29
CA ARG A 104 -21.10 -19.91 -8.89
C ARG A 104 -19.83 -19.44 -9.58
N PHE A 105 -19.89 -18.32 -10.32
CA PHE A 105 -18.73 -17.76 -11.00
C PHE A 105 -17.65 -17.30 -10.01
N PHE A 106 -18.04 -16.63 -8.92
CA PHE A 106 -17.11 -16.25 -7.86
C PHE A 106 -16.42 -17.48 -7.23
N LYS A 107 -17.13 -18.60 -7.04
CA LYS A 107 -16.51 -19.84 -6.54
C LYS A 107 -15.36 -20.30 -7.46
N LYS A 108 -15.57 -20.26 -8.78
CA LYS A 108 -14.53 -20.57 -9.76
C LYS A 108 -13.36 -19.60 -9.66
N LEU A 109 -13.62 -18.29 -9.59
CA LEU A 109 -12.56 -17.28 -9.44
C LEU A 109 -11.75 -17.49 -8.16
N PHE A 110 -12.37 -17.93 -7.08
CA PHE A 110 -11.66 -18.22 -5.83
C PHE A 110 -10.60 -19.31 -6.01
N GLU A 111 -10.84 -20.28 -6.89
CA GLU A 111 -9.87 -21.34 -7.21
C GLU A 111 -8.75 -20.88 -8.14
N LYS A 112 -8.82 -19.65 -8.68
CA LYS A 112 -7.81 -19.07 -9.59
C LYS A 112 -7.04 -17.90 -8.94
N GLU A 113 -6.84 -17.93 -7.63
CA GLU A 113 -6.11 -16.87 -6.89
C GLU A 113 -4.73 -16.57 -7.51
N ASP A 114 -3.97 -17.61 -7.84
CA ASP A 114 -2.63 -17.44 -8.41
C ASP A 114 -2.65 -16.77 -9.79
N ILE A 115 -3.64 -17.08 -10.64
CA ILE A 115 -3.78 -16.45 -11.95
C ILE A 115 -4.15 -14.96 -11.79
N ILE A 116 -5.04 -14.63 -10.85
CA ILE A 116 -5.40 -13.23 -10.57
C ILE A 116 -4.21 -12.45 -10.00
N ASN A 117 -3.41 -13.05 -9.13
CA ASN A 117 -2.14 -12.47 -8.69
C ASN A 117 -1.15 -12.32 -9.85
N GLY A 118 -1.18 -13.23 -10.83
CA GLY A 118 -0.45 -13.13 -12.09
C GLY A 118 -0.86 -11.92 -12.94
N ILE A 119 -2.17 -11.62 -13.04
CA ILE A 119 -2.68 -10.40 -13.70
C ILE A 119 -2.12 -9.15 -13.02
N PHE A 120 -2.16 -9.11 -11.68
CA PHE A 120 -1.60 -8.01 -10.90
C PHE A 120 -0.10 -7.81 -11.20
N ASN A 121 0.68 -8.90 -11.18
CA ASN A 121 2.12 -8.83 -11.46
C ASN A 121 2.40 -8.33 -12.88
N LYS A 122 1.68 -8.82 -13.90
CA LYS A 122 1.83 -8.34 -15.29
C LYS A 122 1.54 -6.85 -15.43
N LEU A 123 0.57 -6.33 -14.67
CA LEU A 123 0.28 -4.89 -14.64
C LEU A 123 1.40 -4.09 -13.96
N VAL A 124 1.99 -4.62 -12.88
CA VAL A 124 3.17 -4.02 -12.22
C VAL A 124 4.39 -4.00 -13.17
N ASP A 125 4.64 -5.10 -13.88
CA ASP A 125 5.70 -5.18 -14.91
C ASP A 125 5.50 -4.14 -16.02
N GLU A 126 4.26 -3.95 -16.45
CA GLU A 126 3.94 -2.97 -17.49
C GLU A 126 4.16 -1.54 -16.99
N LEU A 127 3.77 -1.25 -15.75
CA LEU A 127 4.02 0.05 -15.11
C LEU A 127 5.51 0.32 -14.96
N GLU A 128 6.32 -0.68 -14.59
CA GLU A 128 7.77 -0.54 -14.50
C GLU A 128 8.39 -0.11 -15.84
N LYS A 129 7.86 -0.60 -16.97
CA LYS A 129 8.35 -0.26 -18.31
C LYS A 129 7.95 1.14 -18.73
N ILE A 130 6.71 1.55 -18.46
CA ILE A 130 6.15 2.81 -18.99
C ILE A 130 6.37 4.01 -18.07
N LEU A 131 6.60 3.82 -16.77
CA LEU A 131 6.81 4.89 -15.80
C LEU A 131 8.29 4.99 -15.38
N PRO A 132 9.00 6.06 -15.76
CA PRO A 132 10.36 6.30 -15.30
C PRO A 132 10.44 6.40 -13.78
N GLY A 133 11.29 5.57 -13.17
CA GLY A 133 11.51 5.60 -11.72
C GLY A 133 10.41 4.93 -10.89
N PHE A 134 9.47 4.20 -11.51
CA PHE A 134 8.55 3.34 -10.78
C PHE A 134 9.32 2.28 -9.97
N GLY A 135 8.93 2.09 -8.71
CA GLY A 135 9.60 1.23 -7.75
C GLY A 135 10.77 1.87 -7.00
N LYS A 136 11.14 3.11 -7.33
CA LYS A 136 12.32 3.78 -6.75
C LYS A 136 12.15 4.09 -5.26
N ASN A 137 11.01 4.62 -4.86
CA ASN A 137 10.67 4.90 -3.47
C ASN A 137 9.39 4.13 -3.15
N LEU A 138 9.43 3.25 -2.16
CA LEU A 138 8.31 2.39 -1.81
C LEU A 138 7.77 2.74 -0.43
N ALA A 139 6.46 2.77 -0.25
CA ALA A 139 5.84 2.89 1.07
C ALA A 139 5.07 1.61 1.43
N ILE A 140 5.17 1.17 2.68
CA ILE A 140 4.46 0.00 3.21
C ILE A 140 3.55 0.37 4.37
N ASP A 141 2.32 -0.16 4.35
CA ASP A 141 1.37 -0.04 5.46
C ASP A 141 0.38 -1.22 5.50
N GLY A 142 -0.18 -1.44 6.68
CA GLY A 142 -1.20 -2.44 6.94
C GLY A 142 -2.57 -1.79 7.11
N LYS A 143 -3.49 -2.12 6.22
CA LYS A 143 -4.87 -1.65 6.26
C LYS A 143 -5.80 -2.64 6.94
N ALA A 144 -6.53 -2.17 7.95
CA ALA A 144 -7.62 -2.92 8.57
C ALA A 144 -8.83 -3.03 7.62
N ILE A 145 -9.39 -4.24 7.48
CA ILE A 145 -10.62 -4.51 6.74
C ILE A 145 -11.59 -5.20 7.70
N SER A 146 -12.69 -4.53 8.04
CA SER A 146 -13.68 -5.04 9.01
C SER A 146 -14.63 -6.05 8.36
N SER A 147 -14.81 -7.21 8.99
CA SER A 147 -15.83 -8.17 8.58
C SER A 147 -17.22 -7.70 9.02
N LEU A 148 -18.23 -8.01 8.21
CA LEU A 148 -19.64 -7.79 8.54
C LEU A 148 -20.11 -8.62 9.74
N ALA A 149 -19.48 -9.77 10.02
CA ALA A 149 -19.95 -10.69 11.05
C ALA A 149 -19.83 -10.13 12.48
N GLY A 150 -19.00 -9.09 12.70
CA GLY A 150 -18.83 -8.41 13.99
C GLY A 150 -18.16 -9.23 15.10
N HIS A 151 -18.23 -10.56 15.04
CA HIS A 151 -17.61 -11.49 15.98
C HIS A 151 -17.45 -12.88 15.35
N LYS A 152 -16.67 -13.73 16.02
CA LYS A 152 -16.49 -15.14 15.63
C LYS A 152 -17.81 -15.90 15.82
N ASN A 153 -18.20 -16.69 14.82
CA ASN A 153 -19.38 -17.56 14.94
C ASN A 153 -19.03 -18.80 15.80
N LYS A 154 -19.98 -19.25 16.63
CA LYS A 154 -19.84 -20.47 17.44
C LYS A 154 -19.90 -21.73 16.59
N ASN A 155 -20.72 -21.72 15.54
CA ASN A 155 -20.80 -22.83 14.59
C ASN A 155 -19.77 -22.61 13.46
N LYS A 156 -18.85 -23.58 13.33
CA LYS A 156 -17.69 -23.59 12.43
C LYS A 156 -17.94 -24.32 11.11
N GLU A 157 -19.15 -24.83 10.86
CA GLU A 157 -19.47 -25.49 9.60
C GLU A 157 -19.29 -24.54 8.42
N GLU A 158 -18.60 -25.02 7.39
CA GLU A 158 -18.35 -24.29 6.16
C GLU A 158 -19.58 -24.31 5.25
N ASP A 159 -20.49 -23.35 5.45
CA ASP A 159 -21.66 -23.14 4.57
C ASP A 159 -21.40 -22.08 3.47
N GLY A 160 -20.21 -21.48 3.48
CA GLY A 160 -19.81 -20.39 2.58
C GLY A 160 -20.55 -19.06 2.81
N ARG A 161 -21.41 -18.95 3.83
CA ARG A 161 -22.17 -17.73 4.20
C ARG A 161 -21.61 -17.04 5.44
N ARG A 162 -20.80 -17.76 6.22
CA ARG A 162 -20.23 -17.29 7.49
C ARG A 162 -18.78 -16.83 7.32
N ASP A 163 -18.34 -16.03 8.28
CA ASP A 163 -16.94 -15.61 8.37
C ASP A 163 -16.24 -16.42 9.48
N ILE A 164 -15.70 -17.58 9.10
CA ILE A 164 -14.99 -18.49 10.02
C ILE A 164 -13.50 -18.15 10.16
N ASP A 165 -12.95 -17.39 9.19
CA ASP A 165 -11.53 -17.07 9.11
C ASP A 165 -11.17 -15.78 9.85
N ALA A 166 -12.08 -14.81 9.87
CA ALA A 166 -11.88 -13.52 10.51
C ALA A 166 -11.58 -13.65 12.00
N ASP A 167 -10.72 -12.77 12.48
CA ASP A 167 -10.34 -12.69 13.90
C ASP A 167 -10.17 -11.25 14.37
N TRP A 168 -9.88 -11.09 15.65
CA TRP A 168 -9.71 -9.80 16.29
C TRP A 168 -8.28 -9.30 16.18
N ALA A 169 -8.15 -8.00 15.91
CA ALA A 169 -6.92 -7.26 16.11
C ALA A 169 -7.14 -6.04 17.01
N LYS A 170 -6.04 -5.61 17.64
CA LYS A 170 -5.96 -4.40 18.46
C LYS A 170 -4.73 -3.61 18.01
N LYS A 171 -4.91 -2.35 17.61
CA LYS A 171 -3.83 -1.39 17.32
C LYS A 171 -3.94 -0.25 18.33
N GLU A 172 -2.87 -0.01 19.09
CA GLU A 172 -2.81 1.05 20.08
C GLU A 172 -1.93 2.18 19.56
N TYR A 173 -2.53 3.36 19.41
CA TYR A 173 -1.85 4.58 19.04
C TYR A 173 -1.50 5.34 20.30
N LYS A 174 -0.22 5.61 20.53
CA LYS A 174 0.26 6.44 21.64
C LYS A 174 0.99 7.65 21.08
N GLY A 175 0.72 8.81 21.65
CA GLY A 175 1.38 10.06 21.31
C GLY A 175 1.47 11.00 22.50
N ILE A 176 2.14 12.12 22.29
CA ILE A 176 2.23 13.23 23.25
C ILE A 176 1.59 14.44 22.56
N ASN A 177 0.61 15.05 23.20
CA ASN A 177 -0.02 16.28 22.71
C ASN A 177 0.98 17.44 22.73
N LYS A 178 0.66 18.53 22.01
CA LYS A 178 1.46 19.78 22.05
C LYS A 178 1.68 20.31 23.48
N ASN A 179 0.76 19.99 24.40
CA ASN A 179 0.79 20.41 25.80
C ASN A 179 1.56 19.42 26.70
N GLY A 180 2.27 18.44 26.13
CA GLY A 180 3.05 17.44 26.89
C GLY A 180 2.23 16.28 27.46
N THR A 181 0.90 16.28 27.33
CA THR A 181 0.05 15.18 27.83
C THR A 181 0.11 13.97 26.92
N ALA A 182 0.40 12.80 27.48
CA ALA A 182 0.34 11.53 26.75
C ALA A 182 -1.12 11.16 26.44
N TRP A 183 -1.38 10.70 25.22
CA TRP A 183 -2.67 10.13 24.83
C TRP A 183 -2.48 8.70 24.32
N SER A 184 -3.48 7.86 24.56
CA SER A 184 -3.59 6.53 23.97
C SER A 184 -4.97 6.35 23.33
N LYS A 185 -4.99 5.87 22.08
CA LYS A 185 -6.21 5.45 21.36
C LYS A 185 -6.07 4.00 20.98
N ILE A 186 -6.99 3.17 21.47
CA ILE A 186 -7.06 1.76 21.11
C ILE A 186 -8.12 1.60 20.01
N VAL A 187 -7.70 1.08 18.87
CA VAL A 187 -8.59 0.66 17.78
C VAL A 187 -8.64 -0.87 17.77
N LYS A 188 -9.85 -1.42 17.84
CA LYS A 188 -10.09 -2.87 17.71
C LYS A 188 -10.97 -3.11 16.49
N TRP A 189 -10.70 -4.18 15.74
CA TRP A 189 -11.58 -4.61 14.66
C TRP A 189 -11.56 -6.13 14.53
N PHE A 190 -12.69 -6.66 14.07
CA PHE A 190 -12.85 -8.06 13.70
C PHE A 190 -12.85 -8.17 12.18
N GLY A 191 -11.97 -8.98 11.60
CA GLY A 191 -11.89 -9.11 10.15
C GLY A 191 -10.51 -9.53 9.66
N TYR A 192 -9.99 -8.75 8.72
CA TYR A 192 -8.78 -9.02 7.96
C TYR A 192 -7.83 -7.83 7.99
N ARG A 193 -6.64 -8.03 7.43
CA ARG A 193 -5.66 -6.99 7.17
C ARG A 193 -5.11 -7.15 5.75
N LEU A 194 -5.07 -6.05 5.00
CA LEU A 194 -4.39 -5.92 3.73
C LEU A 194 -3.03 -5.28 3.98
N HIS A 195 -1.94 -5.99 3.71
CA HIS A 195 -0.58 -5.44 3.71
C HIS A 195 -0.29 -4.96 2.30
N LEU A 196 0.13 -3.71 2.15
CA LEU A 196 0.26 -3.08 0.85
C LEU A 196 1.62 -2.38 0.74
N ILE A 197 2.35 -2.68 -0.33
CA ILE A 197 3.49 -1.89 -0.81
C ILE A 197 3.00 -1.07 -2.00
N VAL A 198 3.29 0.23 -1.99
CA VAL A 198 2.98 1.15 -3.07
C VAL A 198 4.24 1.86 -3.54
N ASP A 199 4.26 2.27 -4.81
CA ASP A 199 5.18 3.29 -5.28
C ASP A 199 4.78 4.63 -4.66
N ALA A 200 5.72 5.26 -3.96
CA ALA A 200 5.46 6.45 -3.17
C ALA A 200 5.38 7.74 -3.99
N ASP A 201 5.84 7.72 -5.25
CA ASP A 201 5.84 8.86 -6.17
C ASP A 201 4.59 8.88 -7.04
N TYR A 202 4.25 7.73 -7.64
CA TYR A 202 3.09 7.53 -8.51
C TYR A 202 1.83 7.13 -7.75
N GLU A 203 1.96 6.66 -6.51
CA GLU A 203 0.85 6.22 -5.65
C GLU A 203 0.06 5.06 -6.26
N LEU A 204 0.79 4.06 -6.75
CA LEU A 204 0.23 2.85 -7.35
C LEU A 204 0.72 1.60 -6.58
N PRO A 205 -0.15 0.60 -6.36
CA PRO A 205 0.22 -0.68 -5.78
C PRO A 205 1.37 -1.39 -6.50
N VAL A 206 2.29 -1.97 -5.73
CA VAL A 206 3.44 -2.74 -6.24
C VAL A 206 3.42 -4.18 -5.73
N ALA A 207 2.97 -4.39 -4.49
CA ALA A 207 2.74 -5.72 -3.93
C ALA A 207 1.65 -5.66 -2.86
N PHE A 208 0.94 -6.77 -2.66
CA PHE A 208 -0.06 -6.87 -1.60
C PHE A 208 -0.19 -8.29 -1.04
N GLU A 209 -0.68 -8.39 0.20
CA GLU A 209 -1.10 -9.66 0.80
C GLU A 209 -2.31 -9.42 1.72
N VAL A 210 -3.34 -10.27 1.66
CA VAL A 210 -4.47 -10.24 2.60
C VAL A 210 -4.36 -11.39 3.60
N THR A 211 -4.43 -11.04 4.89
CA THR A 211 -4.32 -11.98 6.00
C THR A 211 -5.44 -11.79 7.01
N LYS A 212 -5.52 -12.68 8.00
CA LYS A 212 -6.34 -12.47 9.21
C LYS A 212 -5.89 -11.19 9.95
N ALA A 213 -6.81 -10.51 10.63
CA ALA A 213 -6.53 -9.24 11.30
C ALA A 213 -5.41 -9.37 12.34
N SER A 214 -5.34 -10.48 13.08
CA SER A 214 -4.34 -10.72 14.13
C SER A 214 -2.90 -10.86 13.61
N THR A 215 -2.71 -11.04 12.29
CA THR A 215 -1.40 -11.33 11.69
C THR A 215 -0.44 -10.15 11.80
N SER A 216 0.77 -10.38 12.32
CA SER A 216 1.79 -9.33 12.51
C SER A 216 2.20 -8.64 11.20
N GLU A 217 2.13 -7.31 11.18
CA GLU A 217 2.60 -6.44 10.07
C GLU A 217 4.10 -6.65 9.79
N ILE A 218 4.93 -6.72 10.84
CA ILE A 218 6.39 -6.90 10.70
C ILE A 218 6.71 -8.23 10.02
N LYS A 219 6.12 -9.34 10.48
CA LYS A 219 6.37 -10.66 9.86
C LYS A 219 5.95 -10.66 8.38
N LYS A 220 4.86 -9.98 8.07
CA LYS A 220 4.34 -9.88 6.70
C LYS A 220 5.17 -8.97 5.82
N ALA A 221 5.77 -7.91 6.37
CA ALA A 221 6.76 -7.09 5.67
C ALA A 221 7.92 -7.94 5.13
N HIS A 222 8.47 -8.86 5.94
CA HIS A 222 9.54 -9.74 5.50
C HIS A 222 9.12 -10.62 4.30
N THR A 223 7.94 -11.24 4.39
CA THR A 223 7.41 -12.13 3.34
C THR A 223 7.07 -11.38 2.06
N ILE A 224 6.46 -10.19 2.15
CA ILE A 224 6.05 -9.44 0.97
C ILE A 224 7.25 -8.89 0.19
N PHE A 225 8.35 -8.53 0.86
CA PHE A 225 9.61 -8.16 0.18
C PHE A 225 10.29 -9.36 -0.47
N GLU A 226 10.22 -10.56 0.12
CA GLU A 226 10.70 -11.79 -0.53
C GLU A 226 9.90 -12.10 -1.80
N GLN A 227 8.58 -11.98 -1.72
CA GLN A 227 7.69 -12.15 -2.88
C GLN A 227 7.95 -11.09 -3.94
N LEU A 228 8.15 -9.83 -3.54
CA LEU A 228 8.48 -8.75 -4.47
C LEU A 228 9.82 -9.01 -5.15
N ASN A 229 10.84 -9.47 -4.44
CA ASN A 229 12.13 -9.84 -5.03
C ASN A 229 12.02 -11.04 -5.99
N LYS A 230 11.14 -11.99 -5.69
CA LYS A 230 10.91 -13.16 -6.56
C LYS A 230 10.16 -12.79 -7.84
N ASN A 231 9.12 -11.97 -7.72
CA ASN A 231 8.22 -11.65 -8.84
C ASN A 231 8.76 -10.48 -9.67
N HIS A 232 9.36 -9.47 -9.02
CA HIS A 232 9.81 -8.20 -9.61
C HIS A 232 11.24 -7.85 -9.15
N PRO A 233 12.25 -8.67 -9.49
CA PRO A 233 13.63 -8.45 -9.02
C PRO A 233 14.22 -7.10 -9.48
N GLU A 234 13.80 -6.60 -10.64
CA GLU A 234 14.28 -5.31 -11.17
C GLU A 234 13.77 -4.12 -10.34
N ILE A 235 12.55 -4.19 -9.80
CA ILE A 235 12.04 -3.20 -8.83
C ILE A 235 12.91 -3.18 -7.58
N ILE A 236 13.25 -4.35 -7.01
CA ILE A 236 14.11 -4.43 -5.82
C ILE A 236 15.51 -3.85 -6.09
N LYS A 237 16.11 -4.16 -7.25
CA LYS A 237 17.44 -3.64 -7.63
C LYS A 237 17.46 -2.12 -7.77
N LYS A 238 16.39 -1.52 -8.29
CA LYS A 238 16.27 -0.07 -8.52
C LYS A 238 15.75 0.69 -7.29
N CYS A 239 15.13 0.00 -6.34
CA CYS A 239 14.56 0.60 -5.14
C CYS A 239 15.66 1.27 -4.30
N GLU A 240 15.51 2.57 -4.04
CA GLU A 240 16.44 3.33 -3.22
C GLU A 240 15.99 3.40 -1.77
N THR A 241 14.69 3.55 -1.52
CA THR A 241 14.15 3.78 -0.18
C THR A 241 12.84 3.03 0.07
N VAL A 242 12.65 2.63 1.32
CA VAL A 242 11.38 2.13 1.83
C VAL A 242 10.92 2.97 3.02
N GLU A 243 9.75 3.58 2.90
CA GLU A 243 9.09 4.35 3.95
C GLU A 243 8.08 3.50 4.71
N ALA A 244 8.14 3.52 6.05
CA ALA A 244 7.17 2.81 6.87
C ALA A 244 6.90 3.52 8.21
N ASP A 245 5.76 3.21 8.82
CA ASP A 245 5.43 3.75 10.14
C ASP A 245 6.27 3.08 11.25
N ARG A 246 6.14 3.62 12.45
CA ARG A 246 6.82 3.14 13.64
C ARG A 246 6.45 1.70 14.05
N GLY A 247 5.37 1.14 13.52
CA GLY A 247 4.98 -0.26 13.68
C GLY A 247 5.92 -1.23 12.96
N TYR A 248 6.63 -0.78 11.93
CA TYR A 248 7.61 -1.57 11.17
C TYR A 248 9.04 -1.45 11.69
N ASP A 249 9.25 -0.78 12.83
CA ASP A 249 10.54 -0.62 13.48
C ASP A 249 11.06 -1.96 14.05
N ASP A 250 11.68 -2.75 13.18
CA ASP A 250 12.24 -4.07 13.44
C ASP A 250 13.68 -4.13 12.94
N THR A 251 14.63 -4.47 13.82
CA THR A 251 16.05 -4.54 13.49
C THR A 251 16.31 -5.53 12.35
N LYS A 252 15.61 -6.67 12.33
CA LYS A 252 15.81 -7.68 11.28
C LYS A 252 15.35 -7.14 9.92
N LEU A 253 14.21 -6.45 9.87
CA LEU A 253 13.71 -5.82 8.63
C LEU A 253 14.68 -4.74 8.13
N ILE A 254 15.17 -3.89 9.04
CA ILE A 254 16.13 -2.82 8.70
C ILE A 254 17.43 -3.40 8.12
N ILE A 255 17.96 -4.45 8.77
CA ILE A 255 19.14 -5.19 8.30
C ILE A 255 18.87 -5.80 6.93
N LYS A 256 17.77 -6.52 6.76
CA LYS A 256 17.40 -7.17 5.50
C LYS A 256 17.32 -6.17 4.34
N LEU A 257 16.62 -5.05 4.54
CA LEU A 257 16.48 -4.01 3.53
C LEU A 257 17.84 -3.46 3.07
N TRP A 258 18.74 -3.13 4.00
CA TRP A 258 20.03 -2.54 3.63
C TRP A 258 21.08 -3.57 3.21
N ASP A 259 21.22 -4.67 3.94
CA ASP A 259 22.33 -5.59 3.73
C ASP A 259 22.07 -6.55 2.57
N GLU A 260 20.84 -7.04 2.41
CA GLU A 260 20.48 -7.94 1.32
C GLU A 260 20.05 -7.15 0.08
N TYR A 261 19.14 -6.19 0.23
CA TYR A 261 18.53 -5.50 -0.92
C TYR A 261 19.17 -4.15 -1.27
N LYS A 262 20.07 -3.61 -0.42
CA LYS A 262 20.67 -2.26 -0.58
C LYS A 262 19.65 -1.13 -0.62
N ILE A 263 18.46 -1.37 -0.08
CA ILE A 263 17.37 -0.41 0.08
C ILE A 263 17.55 0.34 1.40
N LYS A 264 17.40 1.67 1.39
CA LYS A 264 17.58 2.50 2.59
C LYS A 264 16.27 2.58 3.38
N PRO A 265 16.22 2.08 4.63
CA PRO A 265 15.00 2.11 5.42
C PRO A 265 14.76 3.51 6.02
N VAL A 266 13.58 4.06 5.75
CA VAL A 266 13.06 5.33 6.28
C VAL A 266 11.84 5.00 7.16
N ILE A 267 12.12 4.33 8.28
CA ILE A 267 11.11 3.78 9.20
C ILE A 267 11.16 4.56 10.51
N ASP A 268 10.06 5.15 10.99
CA ASP A 268 10.07 5.85 12.28
C ASP A 268 10.39 4.89 13.46
N ILE A 269 10.95 5.38 14.56
CA ILE A 269 11.55 4.54 15.61
C ILE A 269 10.76 4.60 16.92
N ARG A 270 10.60 3.45 17.57
CA ARG A 270 10.01 3.34 18.91
C ARG A 270 11.03 3.74 19.97
N ASN A 271 10.58 4.45 21.02
CA ASN A 271 11.41 4.56 22.21
C ASN A 271 11.34 3.22 22.98
N MET A 272 12.48 2.56 23.15
CA MET A 272 12.61 1.30 23.90
C MET A 272 13.57 1.44 25.09
N TRP A 273 14.00 2.67 25.41
CA TRP A 273 14.89 2.94 26.53
C TRP A 273 14.09 3.00 27.83
N LYS A 274 14.75 2.72 28.96
CA LYS A 274 14.12 2.75 30.29
C LYS A 274 13.82 4.21 30.70
N ASP A 275 12.78 4.40 31.51
CA ASP A 275 12.32 5.72 31.93
C ASP A 275 13.47 6.55 32.54
N GLY A 276 13.79 7.69 31.90
CA GLY A 276 14.82 8.64 32.32
C GLY A 276 16.11 8.62 31.50
N GLU A 277 16.39 7.60 30.69
CA GLU A 277 17.56 7.63 29.79
C GLU A 277 17.29 8.56 28.59
N GLU A 278 17.86 9.76 28.59
CA GLU A 278 17.77 10.68 27.45
C GLU A 278 18.79 10.37 26.34
N THR A 279 19.99 9.97 26.73
CA THR A 279 21.14 9.79 25.83
C THR A 279 22.02 8.63 26.26
N ARG A 280 22.70 8.00 25.31
CA ARG A 280 23.76 7.00 25.55
C ARG A 280 25.07 7.49 24.94
N GLN A 281 26.18 7.17 25.59
CA GLN A 281 27.50 7.49 25.07
C GLN A 281 27.74 6.77 23.74
N LEU A 282 28.31 7.47 22.76
CA LEU A 282 28.67 6.92 21.47
C LEU A 282 30.06 6.28 21.53
N SER A 283 30.12 4.95 21.53
CA SER A 283 31.37 4.17 21.56
C SER A 283 32.40 4.71 22.58
N ASN A 284 33.68 4.78 22.20
CA ASN A 284 34.81 5.20 23.04
C ASN A 284 34.99 6.73 23.13
N ILE A 285 34.07 7.55 22.60
CA ILE A 285 34.21 9.01 22.62
C ILE A 285 33.47 9.59 23.83
N LYS A 286 34.25 9.95 24.87
CA LYS A 286 33.71 10.36 26.18
C LYS A 286 32.74 11.54 26.14
N ASN A 287 32.89 12.47 25.20
CA ASN A 287 32.08 13.69 25.13
C ASN A 287 31.00 13.67 24.04
N VAL A 288 30.70 12.50 23.46
CA VAL A 288 29.67 12.38 22.42
C VAL A 288 28.64 11.37 22.87
N VAL A 289 27.37 11.74 22.71
CA VAL A 289 26.22 10.91 23.03
C VAL A 289 25.23 10.90 21.87
N TYR A 290 24.29 9.97 21.88
CA TYR A 290 23.16 9.96 20.96
C TYR A 290 21.87 9.66 21.71
N ASN A 291 20.73 10.09 21.17
CA ASN A 291 19.41 9.74 21.71
C ASN A 291 18.81 8.53 20.98
N TYR A 292 17.65 8.05 21.43
CA TYR A 292 16.98 6.90 20.81
C TYR A 292 16.59 7.14 19.34
N LYS A 293 16.47 8.40 18.89
CA LYS A 293 16.18 8.79 17.51
C LYS A 293 17.42 8.85 16.62
N GLY A 294 18.62 8.67 17.18
CA GLY A 294 19.88 8.77 16.44
C GLY A 294 20.37 10.21 16.20
N ASN A 295 19.78 11.21 16.86
CA ASN A 295 20.40 12.52 16.97
C ASN A 295 21.67 12.35 17.81
N VAL A 296 22.77 12.94 17.34
CA VAL A 296 24.10 12.83 17.96
C VAL A 296 24.48 14.18 18.51
N TYR A 297 24.95 14.23 19.75
CA TYR A 297 25.30 15.45 20.45
C TYR A 297 26.74 15.37 20.94
N CYS A 298 27.47 16.48 20.85
CA CYS A 298 28.74 16.64 21.53
C CYS A 298 28.59 17.56 22.73
N TYR A 299 29.34 17.27 23.79
CA TYR A 299 29.49 18.12 24.97
C TYR A 299 30.85 18.81 24.92
N CYS A 300 30.86 20.11 25.22
CA CYS A 300 32.10 20.84 25.47
C CYS A 300 32.74 20.29 26.75
N LEU A 301 33.99 19.82 26.68
CA LEU A 301 34.70 19.24 27.82
C LEU A 301 34.99 20.26 28.93
N GLU A 302 34.98 21.56 28.61
CA GLU A 302 35.25 22.62 29.57
C GLU A 302 33.99 23.26 30.14
N THR A 303 32.93 23.42 29.33
CA THR A 303 31.72 24.14 29.74
C THR A 303 30.50 23.25 29.96
N GLY A 304 30.56 21.98 29.55
CA GLY A 304 29.41 21.07 29.57
C GLY A 304 28.32 21.42 28.55
N GLU A 305 28.54 22.39 27.66
CA GLU A 305 27.53 22.83 26.69
C GLU A 305 27.25 21.74 25.65
N ARG A 306 25.98 21.32 25.56
CA ARG A 306 25.48 20.31 24.62
C ARG A 306 25.15 20.95 23.27
N ARG A 307 25.67 20.40 22.18
CA ARG A 307 25.34 20.80 20.81
C ARG A 307 25.03 19.58 19.94
N GLU A 308 24.01 19.68 19.11
CA GLU A 308 23.71 18.65 18.11
C GLU A 308 24.76 18.68 16.99
N MET A 309 25.30 17.53 16.64
CA MET A 309 26.29 17.38 15.58
C MET A 309 25.61 17.38 14.21
N CYS A 310 26.23 18.08 13.26
CA CYS A 310 25.71 18.21 11.91
C CYS A 310 25.83 16.87 11.16
N ASN A 311 24.83 16.56 10.32
CA ASN A 311 24.93 15.45 9.39
C ASN A 311 25.98 15.73 8.31
N GLY A 312 26.98 14.86 8.20
CA GLY A 312 28.03 14.91 7.17
C GLY A 312 27.84 13.91 6.02
N GLY A 313 26.72 13.20 5.98
CA GLY A 313 26.39 12.23 4.94
C GLY A 313 26.72 10.77 5.31
N PHE A 314 26.38 9.87 4.39
CA PHE A 314 26.62 8.44 4.52
C PHE A 314 27.74 8.00 3.58
N GLU A 315 28.78 7.38 4.13
CA GLU A 315 29.92 6.83 3.41
C GLU A 315 29.65 5.34 3.11
N LYS A 316 29.11 5.06 1.90
CA LYS A 316 28.65 3.72 1.50
C LYS A 316 29.75 2.65 1.63
N ASP A 317 30.96 2.96 1.18
CA ASP A 317 32.08 2.00 1.16
C ASP A 317 32.56 1.62 2.56
N ARG A 318 32.32 2.48 3.55
CA ARG A 318 32.68 2.24 4.96
C ARG A 318 31.51 1.79 5.82
N ASN A 319 30.29 1.82 5.27
CA ASN A 319 29.05 1.60 6.01
C ASN A 319 28.96 2.48 7.27
N MET A 320 29.31 3.77 7.13
CA MET A 320 29.41 4.71 8.24
C MET A 320 28.67 6.03 7.98
N LEU A 321 28.03 6.57 9.02
CA LEU A 321 27.51 7.93 9.03
C LEU A 321 28.61 8.90 9.47
N LYS A 322 28.81 9.96 8.71
CA LYS A 322 29.71 11.05 9.07
C LYS A 322 28.93 12.09 9.87
N LYS A 323 29.47 12.51 11.01
CA LYS A 323 28.97 13.64 11.81
C LYS A 323 30.04 14.72 11.90
N ILE A 324 29.65 15.96 11.67
CA ILE A 324 30.57 17.11 11.63
C ILE A 324 30.43 17.91 12.92
N CYS A 325 31.55 18.43 13.42
CA CYS A 325 31.56 19.32 14.57
C CYS A 325 30.71 20.57 14.27
N PRO A 326 29.67 20.87 15.09
CA PRO A 326 28.79 22.01 14.83
C PRO A 326 29.53 23.35 14.96
N ALA A 327 30.52 23.43 15.84
CA ALA A 327 31.32 24.64 16.00
C ALA A 327 32.17 24.94 14.76
N LYS A 328 32.71 23.90 14.10
CA LYS A 328 33.43 24.06 12.83
C LYS A 328 32.50 24.37 11.67
N GLN A 329 31.34 23.69 11.61
CA GLN A 329 30.39 23.85 10.51
C GLN A 329 29.67 25.20 10.51
N TYR A 330 29.29 25.70 11.69
CA TYR A 330 28.54 26.93 11.84
C TYR A 330 29.38 28.12 12.34
N GLY A 331 30.70 27.95 12.50
CA GLY A 331 31.59 29.01 12.99
C GLY A 331 31.33 29.41 14.46
N LEU A 332 30.86 28.49 15.30
CA LEU A 332 30.57 28.78 16.71
C LEU A 332 31.87 28.79 17.52
N LYS A 333 31.95 29.68 18.52
CA LYS A 333 33.04 29.66 19.49
C LYS A 333 32.86 28.49 20.47
N CYS A 334 33.78 27.52 20.45
CA CYS A 334 33.81 26.40 21.37
C CYS A 334 35.14 26.41 22.14
N LYS A 335 35.10 26.48 23.48
CA LYS A 335 36.30 26.63 24.30
C LYS A 335 37.25 25.42 24.23
N CYS A 336 36.70 24.21 24.08
CA CYS A 336 37.51 23.00 24.00
C CYS A 336 37.91 22.60 22.57
N MET A 337 37.84 23.49 21.57
CA MET A 337 38.00 23.12 20.15
C MET A 337 39.33 22.41 19.86
N ASP A 338 40.44 22.90 20.41
CA ASP A 338 41.78 22.36 20.15
C ASP A 338 42.03 20.99 20.78
N LYS A 339 41.29 20.66 21.84
CA LYS A 339 41.43 19.40 22.61
C LYS A 339 40.26 18.45 22.39
N CYS A 340 39.25 18.83 21.60
CA CYS A 340 38.04 18.05 21.44
C CYS A 340 38.27 16.89 20.48
N PRO A 341 38.05 15.63 20.90
CA PRO A 341 38.25 14.46 20.04
C PRO A 341 37.27 14.42 18.86
N ALA A 342 36.16 15.17 18.92
CA ALA A 342 35.17 15.29 17.86
C ALA A 342 35.37 16.52 16.95
N ALA A 343 36.42 17.33 17.14
CA ALA A 343 36.63 18.58 16.40
C ALA A 343 36.77 18.38 14.88
N SER A 344 37.41 17.29 14.44
CA SER A 344 37.53 16.91 13.03
C SER A 344 36.25 16.32 12.43
N GLY A 345 35.20 16.15 13.24
CA GLY A 345 34.08 15.27 12.94
C GLY A 345 34.40 13.80 13.25
N LEU A 346 33.36 12.98 13.28
CA LEU A 346 33.43 11.56 13.62
C LEU A 346 32.67 10.71 12.60
N ARG A 347 32.96 9.41 12.63
CA ARG A 347 32.27 8.40 11.82
C ARG A 347 31.62 7.38 12.75
N ILE A 348 30.36 7.08 12.48
CA ILE A 348 29.55 6.14 13.24
C ILE A 348 29.31 4.92 12.36
N SER A 349 29.84 3.77 12.74
CA SER A 349 29.50 2.51 12.10
C SER A 349 28.00 2.25 12.29
N LEU A 350 27.33 1.80 11.23
CA LEU A 350 25.94 1.33 11.39
C LEU A 350 25.87 0.14 12.39
N GLU A 351 26.95 -0.62 12.55
CA GLU A 351 27.04 -1.74 13.52
C GLU A 351 26.95 -1.28 14.98
N GLU A 352 27.24 -0.02 15.30
CA GLU A 352 27.08 0.53 16.65
C GLU A 352 25.65 0.31 17.15
N ASN A 353 24.68 0.53 16.26
CA ASN A 353 23.30 0.16 16.50
C ASN A 353 22.52 0.15 15.18
N ARG A 354 22.33 -1.04 14.59
CA ARG A 354 21.68 -1.23 13.28
C ARG A 354 20.24 -0.74 13.21
N ARG A 355 19.58 -0.52 14.34
CA ARG A 355 18.22 0.00 14.41
C ARG A 355 18.17 1.53 14.45
N ILE A 356 19.10 2.14 15.19
CA ILE A 356 19.16 3.60 15.38
C ILE A 356 19.90 4.27 14.21
N PHE A 357 21.07 3.74 13.87
CA PHE A 357 21.91 4.26 12.79
C PHE A 357 21.60 3.51 11.51
N THR A 358 21.02 4.21 10.56
CA THR A 358 20.66 3.70 9.22
C THR A 358 21.38 4.50 8.14
N PRO A 359 21.43 4.04 6.88
CA PRO A 359 22.11 4.74 5.78
C PRO A 359 21.61 6.17 5.50
N ILE A 360 20.44 6.54 6.03
CA ILE A 360 19.92 7.90 6.00
C ILE A 360 19.74 8.35 7.44
N ASP A 361 20.63 9.25 7.84
CA ASP A 361 20.61 9.88 9.16
C ASP A 361 19.22 10.49 9.46
N ARG A 362 18.59 10.03 10.54
CA ARG A 362 17.26 10.44 10.98
C ARG A 362 17.14 11.92 11.31
N SER A 363 18.25 12.53 11.73
CA SER A 363 18.33 13.97 12.00
C SER A 363 18.41 14.83 10.72
N SER A 364 18.53 14.21 9.55
CA SER A 364 18.72 14.93 8.30
C SER A 364 17.42 15.40 7.65
N TYR A 365 17.47 16.56 6.99
CA TYR A 365 16.38 17.02 6.12
C TYR A 365 16.03 16.01 5.01
N LYS A 366 17.00 15.20 4.58
CA LYS A 366 16.75 14.12 3.61
C LYS A 366 15.81 13.07 4.19
N TRP A 367 16.00 12.66 5.44
CA TRP A 367 15.12 11.72 6.11
C TRP A 367 13.71 12.29 6.23
N GLU A 368 13.57 13.53 6.69
CA GLU A 368 12.27 14.18 6.83
C GLU A 368 11.50 14.26 5.50
N ARG A 369 12.19 14.66 4.42
CA ARG A 369 11.60 14.74 3.09
C ARG A 369 11.14 13.37 2.57
N LEU A 370 11.95 12.33 2.74
CA LEU A 370 11.58 10.98 2.32
C LEU A 370 10.45 10.43 3.17
N TYR A 371 10.50 10.60 4.50
CA TYR A 371 9.47 10.11 5.40
C TYR A 371 8.07 10.68 5.11
N LYS A 372 7.98 11.92 4.59
CA LYS A 372 6.71 12.51 4.13
C LYS A 372 6.05 11.71 3.00
N LYS A 373 6.83 10.99 2.18
CA LYS A 373 6.32 10.12 1.11
C LYS A 373 5.54 8.91 1.64
N ARG A 374 5.71 8.53 2.91
CA ARG A 374 4.90 7.49 3.58
C ARG A 374 3.39 7.70 3.40
N THR A 375 2.93 8.96 3.36
CA THR A 375 1.50 9.30 3.19
C THR A 375 0.90 8.83 1.86
N SER A 376 1.72 8.43 0.88
CA SER A 376 1.26 7.82 -0.39
C SER A 376 0.44 6.57 -0.15
N VAL A 377 0.87 5.66 0.73
CA VAL A 377 0.15 4.41 1.03
C VAL A 377 -1.20 4.69 1.69
N GLU A 378 -1.29 5.74 2.52
CA GLU A 378 -2.54 6.18 3.13
C GLU A 378 -3.52 6.69 2.08
N ARG A 379 -3.03 7.39 1.04
CA ARG A 379 -3.86 7.83 -0.10
C ARG A 379 -4.37 6.65 -0.94
N VAL A 380 -3.54 5.63 -1.18
CA VAL A 380 -3.97 4.41 -1.87
C VAL A 380 -4.98 3.62 -1.03
N ASN A 381 -4.76 3.52 0.28
CA ASN A 381 -5.70 2.93 1.23
C ASN A 381 -7.06 3.65 1.21
N SER A 382 -7.06 4.99 1.14
CA SER A 382 -8.28 5.79 1.02
C SER A 382 -9.05 5.52 -0.28
N ARG A 383 -8.34 5.29 -1.41
CA ARG A 383 -8.98 4.86 -2.67
C ARG A 383 -9.64 3.49 -2.56
N LEU A 384 -9.01 2.55 -1.86
CA LEU A 384 -9.59 1.23 -1.56
C LEU A 384 -10.87 1.35 -0.73
N ASP A 385 -10.88 2.24 0.25
CA ASP A 385 -12.06 2.50 1.09
C ASP A 385 -13.21 3.14 0.32
N GLY A 386 -12.94 4.30 -0.30
CA GLY A 386 -13.96 5.11 -0.95
C GLY A 386 -14.41 4.51 -2.28
N SER A 387 -13.49 4.30 -3.21
CA SER A 387 -13.82 3.93 -4.59
C SER A 387 -14.10 2.44 -4.77
N PHE A 388 -13.47 1.57 -3.96
CA PHE A 388 -13.68 0.12 -4.08
C PHE A 388 -14.58 -0.47 -2.98
N GLY A 389 -15.11 0.38 -2.08
CA GLY A 389 -16.19 0.03 -1.16
C GLY A 389 -15.79 -0.95 -0.05
N PHE A 390 -14.50 -1.08 0.26
CA PHE A 390 -14.04 -1.98 1.33
C PHE A 390 -14.43 -1.49 2.75
N GLU A 391 -14.90 -0.25 2.91
CA GLU A 391 -15.54 0.18 4.18
C GLU A 391 -16.94 -0.41 4.38
N LYS A 392 -17.66 -0.67 3.28
CA LYS A 392 -19.06 -1.10 3.28
C LYS A 392 -19.24 -2.30 2.35
N HIS A 393 -18.73 -3.45 2.78
CA HIS A 393 -18.80 -4.69 2.03
C HIS A 393 -19.60 -5.79 2.73
N TYR A 394 -20.08 -6.76 1.94
CA TYR A 394 -20.75 -7.97 2.43
C TYR A 394 -19.88 -9.24 2.30
N ILE A 395 -18.58 -9.05 2.04
CA ILE A 395 -17.62 -10.14 1.81
C ILE A 395 -17.31 -10.85 3.13
N ARG A 396 -17.35 -12.19 3.12
CA ARG A 396 -17.06 -13.06 4.27
C ARG A 396 -16.19 -14.23 3.81
N GLY A 397 -15.12 -14.51 4.56
CA GLY A 397 -14.14 -15.56 4.26
C GLY A 397 -12.86 -15.00 3.62
N LEU A 398 -11.71 -15.51 4.07
CA LEU A 398 -10.39 -14.97 3.71
C LEU A 398 -10.12 -15.10 2.21
N LYS A 399 -10.43 -16.26 1.64
CA LYS A 399 -10.26 -16.56 0.21
C LYS A 399 -11.06 -15.57 -0.67
N LYS A 400 -12.28 -15.23 -0.26
CA LYS A 400 -13.10 -14.25 -0.98
C LYS A 400 -12.53 -12.84 -0.88
N MET A 401 -12.03 -12.48 0.32
CA MET A 401 -11.43 -11.17 0.54
C MET A 401 -10.17 -10.97 -0.31
N LYS A 402 -9.27 -11.96 -0.33
CA LYS A 402 -8.07 -11.99 -1.17
C LYS A 402 -8.38 -11.68 -2.62
N ILE A 403 -9.34 -12.41 -3.19
CA ILE A 403 -9.73 -12.28 -4.60
C ILE A 403 -10.37 -10.92 -4.88
N ARG A 404 -11.23 -10.43 -3.98
CA ARG A 404 -11.87 -9.13 -4.14
C ARG A 404 -10.85 -7.98 -4.07
N CYS A 405 -9.92 -8.03 -3.13
CA CYS A 405 -8.80 -7.09 -3.06
C CYS A 405 -7.92 -7.19 -4.33
N GLY A 406 -7.57 -8.41 -4.75
CA GLY A 406 -6.77 -8.64 -5.96
C GLY A 406 -7.41 -8.04 -7.21
N ILE A 407 -8.70 -8.29 -7.46
CA ILE A 407 -9.43 -7.70 -8.59
C ILE A 407 -9.47 -6.17 -8.49
N ALA A 408 -9.76 -5.60 -7.31
CA ALA A 408 -9.80 -4.15 -7.13
C ALA A 408 -8.44 -3.49 -7.41
N LEU A 409 -7.35 -4.11 -6.96
CA LEU A 409 -5.99 -3.65 -7.23
C LEU A 409 -5.62 -3.82 -8.71
N CYS A 410 -6.02 -4.92 -9.36
CA CYS A 410 -5.85 -5.09 -10.80
C CYS A 410 -6.59 -4.00 -11.60
N VAL A 411 -7.84 -3.67 -11.22
CA VAL A 411 -8.60 -2.59 -11.85
C VAL A 411 -7.90 -1.24 -11.66
N MET A 412 -7.39 -0.95 -10.45
CA MET A 412 -6.61 0.27 -10.20
C MET A 412 -5.39 0.38 -11.13
N LEU A 413 -4.61 -0.69 -11.28
CA LEU A 413 -3.41 -0.68 -12.12
C LEU A 413 -3.77 -0.68 -13.62
N ALA A 414 -4.78 -1.44 -14.05
CA ALA A 414 -5.23 -1.46 -15.45
C ALA A 414 -5.74 -0.08 -15.89
N MET A 415 -6.47 0.63 -15.03
CA MET A 415 -6.84 2.03 -15.27
C MET A 415 -5.60 2.90 -15.42
N ALA A 416 -4.60 2.78 -14.54
CA ALA A 416 -3.38 3.57 -14.62
C ALA A 416 -2.61 3.31 -15.93
N VAL A 417 -2.40 2.04 -16.28
CA VAL A 417 -1.76 1.62 -17.54
C VAL A 417 -2.51 2.19 -18.74
N GLY A 418 -3.84 2.05 -18.77
CA GLY A 418 -4.65 2.55 -19.88
C GLY A 418 -4.58 4.06 -20.03
N ARG A 419 -4.69 4.81 -18.92
CA ARG A 419 -4.53 6.28 -18.92
C ARG A 419 -3.17 6.71 -19.44
N ILE A 420 -2.09 6.05 -19.03
CA ILE A 420 -0.74 6.38 -19.50
C ILE A 420 -0.61 6.11 -21.00
N LYS A 421 -1.08 4.94 -21.47
CA LYS A 421 -1.03 4.57 -22.90
C LYS A 421 -1.89 5.48 -23.78
N GLU A 422 -3.00 6.00 -23.26
CA GLU A 422 -3.84 7.00 -23.92
C GLU A 422 -3.37 8.45 -23.72
N LYS A 423 -2.16 8.67 -23.20
CA LYS A 423 -1.55 10.01 -23.00
C LYS A 423 -2.32 10.91 -22.02
N GLN A 424 -2.91 10.31 -20.99
CA GLN A 424 -3.66 10.96 -19.91
C GLN A 424 -2.97 10.71 -18.56
N GLU A 425 -1.65 10.91 -18.51
CA GLU A 425 -0.81 10.62 -17.34
C GLU A 425 -1.26 11.37 -16.08
N ASP A 426 -1.76 12.60 -16.23
CA ASP A 426 -2.32 13.42 -15.15
C ASP A 426 -3.51 12.74 -14.44
N LYS A 427 -4.20 11.83 -15.15
CA LYS A 427 -5.35 11.07 -14.66
C LYS A 427 -5.01 9.66 -14.19
N MET A 428 -3.74 9.23 -14.18
CA MET A 428 -3.35 7.86 -13.82
C MET A 428 -3.84 7.43 -12.43
N ARG A 429 -4.00 8.37 -11.49
CA ARG A 429 -4.47 8.14 -10.11
C ARG A 429 -5.99 8.26 -9.97
N SER A 430 -6.67 8.73 -11.01
CA SER A 430 -8.10 9.02 -11.00
C SER A 430 -8.89 7.74 -11.24
N LEU A 431 -9.59 7.30 -10.19
CA LEU A 431 -10.51 6.17 -10.28
C LEU A 431 -11.92 6.57 -10.71
N VAL A 432 -12.26 7.87 -10.64
CA VAL A 432 -13.64 8.34 -10.78
C VAL A 432 -13.82 9.37 -11.90
N LYS A 433 -12.80 10.19 -12.23
CA LYS A 433 -12.88 11.14 -13.34
C LYS A 433 -12.64 10.46 -14.69
N SER A 434 -13.44 10.79 -15.71
CA SER A 434 -13.19 10.49 -17.13
C SER A 434 -12.07 11.32 -17.74
N ALA A 435 -11.71 10.95 -18.98
CA ALA A 435 -10.82 11.69 -19.88
C ALA A 435 -11.35 13.09 -20.19
#